data_AF-A0A2E5RZR8-F1
#
_entry.id   AF-A0A2E5RZR8-F1
#
_cell.length_a   1.000
_cell.length_b   1.000
_cell.length_c   1.000
_cell.angle_alpha   90.00
_cell.angle_beta   90.00
_cell.angle_gamma   90.00
#
_symmetry.space_group_name_H-M   'P 1'
#
loop_
_entity.id
_entity.type
_entity.pdbx_description
1 polymer ?
#
loop_
_entity_poly.entity_id
_entity_poly.type
_entity_poly.pdbx_seq_one_letter_code
_entity_poly.pdbx_strand_id
1 'polypeptide(L)'
;MAWTQFRGTFFELLYPRDWEFEIIEDIPCFFDPEGGGAVQVAAFRQPEGQDFNFDSEMERYLAGHEIRMDKSRIAEFELASGLPCRACEFVLEDRFWLVNMIVQGSRMILVLYNSDDIPDQETVQKISGLIQTIRLESKD
;
A
#
# COMPACT_ATOMS: atom_id res chain seq x y z
N MET A 1 0.31 -10.70 18.97
CA MET A 1 0.20 -11.03 17.55
C MET A 1 1.61 -11.22 17.01
N ALA A 2 1.90 -12.34 16.37
CA ALA A 2 3.23 -12.60 15.82
C ALA A 2 3.29 -12.13 14.37
N TRP A 3 4.40 -11.53 13.97
CA TRP A 3 4.60 -10.97 12.63
C TRP A 3 5.73 -11.71 11.91
N THR A 4 5.69 -11.70 10.58
CA THR A 4 6.71 -12.28 9.69
C THR A 4 7.30 -11.18 8.83
N GLN A 5 8.62 -11.18 8.63
CA GLN A 5 9.31 -10.17 7.84
C GLN A 5 9.31 -10.55 6.35
N PHE A 6 9.01 -9.58 5.50
CA PHE A 6 9.20 -9.64 4.06
C PHE A 6 10.23 -8.58 3.64
N ARG A 7 11.09 -8.92 2.68
CA ARG A 7 12.03 -8.00 2.04
C ARG A 7 11.77 -8.00 0.54
N GLY A 8 11.38 -6.83 0.03
CA GLY A 8 11.26 -6.57 -1.40
C GLY A 8 12.52 -5.92 -1.96
N THR A 9 12.40 -5.31 -3.14
CA THR A 9 13.54 -4.77 -3.90
C THR A 9 14.33 -3.67 -3.20
N PHE A 10 13.64 -2.77 -2.48
CA PHE A 10 14.29 -1.69 -1.70
C PHE A 10 13.49 -1.33 -0.44
N PHE A 11 12.62 -2.23 -0.01
CA PHE A 11 11.74 -2.03 1.14
C PHE A 11 11.63 -3.31 1.94
N GLU A 12 11.28 -3.16 3.20
CA GLU A 12 10.88 -4.26 4.06
C GLU A 12 9.57 -3.90 4.77
N LEU A 13 8.83 -4.95 5.14
CA LEU A 13 7.63 -4.84 5.95
C LEU A 13 7.47 -6.07 6.83
N LEU A 14 6.57 -5.97 7.80
CA LEU A 14 6.09 -7.07 8.60
C LEU A 14 4.62 -7.33 8.26
N TYR A 15 4.26 -8.58 8.02
CA TYR A 15 2.86 -9.01 7.81
C TYR A 15 2.43 -10.00 8.90
N PRO A 16 1.12 -10.14 9.18
CA PRO A 16 0.61 -11.07 10.18
C PRO A 16 1.07 -12.51 9.89
N ARG A 17 1.51 -13.25 10.91
CA ARG A 17 2.03 -14.62 10.71
C ARG A 17 0.96 -15.61 10.24
N ASP A 18 -0.28 -15.35 10.59
CA ASP A 18 -1.47 -16.10 10.20
C ASP A 18 -1.93 -15.81 8.76
N TRP A 19 -1.34 -14.82 8.09
CA TRP A 19 -1.61 -14.54 6.68
C TRP A 19 -0.72 -15.37 5.76
N GLU A 20 -1.29 -15.70 4.61
CA GLU A 20 -0.57 -16.31 3.50
C GLU A 20 0.15 -15.24 2.67
N PHE A 21 1.14 -15.69 1.90
CA PHE A 21 1.97 -14.85 1.05
C PHE A 21 2.19 -15.54 -0.30
N GLU A 22 1.95 -14.79 -1.37
CA GLU A 22 2.21 -15.21 -2.74
C GLU A 22 2.79 -14.05 -3.56
N ILE A 23 3.44 -14.37 -4.68
CA ILE A 23 3.86 -13.37 -5.67
C ILE A 23 2.99 -13.57 -6.92
N ILE A 24 2.23 -12.54 -7.29
CA ILE A 24 1.36 -12.53 -8.47
C ILE A 24 1.89 -11.45 -9.41
N GLU A 25 2.30 -11.83 -10.62
CA GLU A 25 2.88 -10.89 -11.61
C GLU A 25 4.03 -10.04 -11.05
N ASP A 26 4.94 -10.67 -10.30
CA ASP A 26 6.06 -10.03 -9.59
C ASP A 26 5.64 -9.05 -8.46
N ILE A 27 4.36 -9.01 -8.09
CA ILE A 27 3.84 -8.20 -6.99
C ILE A 27 3.60 -9.08 -5.75
N PRO A 28 4.24 -8.80 -4.60
CA PRO A 28 3.98 -9.49 -3.35
C PRO A 28 2.56 -9.21 -2.85
N CYS A 29 1.83 -10.29 -2.56
CA CYS A 29 0.45 -10.29 -2.09
C CYS A 29 0.38 -11.00 -0.73
N PHE A 30 -0.31 -10.39 0.24
CA PHE A 30 -0.49 -10.92 1.59
C PHE A 30 -1.98 -10.94 1.93
N PHE A 31 -2.50 -12.05 2.42
CA PHE A 31 -3.94 -12.18 2.67
C PHE A 31 -4.26 -13.11 3.83
N ASP A 32 -5.36 -12.82 4.51
CA ASP A 32 -5.96 -13.75 5.46
C ASP A 32 -6.63 -14.87 4.66
N PRO A 33 -6.33 -16.16 4.88
CA PRO A 33 -6.95 -17.25 4.13
C PRO A 33 -8.47 -17.33 4.35
N GLU A 34 -8.98 -16.79 5.45
CA GLU A 34 -10.42 -16.68 5.73
C GLU A 34 -10.99 -15.29 5.37
N GLY A 35 -10.16 -14.39 4.84
CA GLY A 35 -10.52 -13.03 4.46
C GLY A 35 -10.98 -12.89 3.00
N GLY A 36 -11.72 -11.82 2.72
CA GLY A 36 -12.28 -11.54 1.39
C GLY A 36 -11.37 -10.70 0.47
N GLY A 37 -10.10 -10.52 0.82
CA GLY A 37 -9.21 -9.60 0.10
C GLY A 37 -7.72 -9.82 0.36
N ALA A 38 -6.90 -9.05 -0.35
CA ALA A 38 -5.44 -9.15 -0.29
C ALA A 38 -4.78 -7.78 -0.27
N VAL A 39 -3.64 -7.69 0.43
CA VAL A 39 -2.73 -6.56 0.40
C VAL A 39 -1.66 -6.81 -0.66
N GLN A 40 -1.60 -5.97 -1.69
CA GLN A 40 -0.58 -5.99 -2.73
C GLN A 40 0.42 -4.85 -2.51
N VAL A 41 1.71 -5.10 -2.66
CA VAL A 41 2.75 -4.08 -2.42
C VAL A 41 3.66 -3.93 -3.63
N ALA A 42 3.42 -2.91 -4.45
CA ALA A 42 4.24 -2.62 -5.62
C ALA A 42 5.31 -1.55 -5.31
N ALA A 43 6.51 -1.73 -5.86
CA ALA A 43 7.65 -0.85 -5.63
C ALA A 43 8.16 -0.25 -6.94
N PHE A 44 8.26 1.08 -6.99
CA PHE A 44 8.64 1.84 -8.18
C PHE A 44 9.86 2.71 -7.92
N ARG A 45 10.72 2.86 -8.93
CA ARG A 45 11.88 3.74 -8.90
C ARG A 45 11.92 4.60 -10.17
N GLN A 46 11.97 5.91 -10.00
CA GLN A 46 12.25 6.85 -11.09
C GLN A 46 13.75 6.90 -11.42
N PRO A 47 14.12 7.31 -12.64
CA PRO A 47 15.48 7.70 -12.98
C PRO A 47 16.02 8.78 -12.04
N GLU A 48 17.35 8.86 -11.94
CA GLU A 48 18.01 9.87 -11.12
C GLU A 48 17.62 11.30 -11.55
N GLY A 49 17.37 12.16 -10.56
CA GLY A 49 16.92 13.54 -10.80
C GLY A 49 15.42 13.70 -11.05
N GLN A 50 14.64 12.61 -11.00
CA GLN A 50 13.17 12.66 -11.05
C GLN A 50 12.59 12.13 -9.75
N ASP A 51 11.84 12.98 -9.05
CA ASP A 51 11.12 12.61 -7.84
C ASP A 51 9.65 12.34 -8.16
N PHE A 52 9.07 11.39 -7.44
CA PHE A 52 7.63 11.18 -7.50
C PHE A 52 6.90 12.34 -6.81
N ASN A 53 5.72 12.70 -7.34
CA ASN A 53 4.81 13.64 -6.72
C ASN A 53 3.52 12.92 -6.33
N PHE A 54 3.15 12.97 -5.05
CA PHE A 54 1.97 12.28 -4.53
C PHE A 54 0.69 12.57 -5.32
N ASP A 55 0.38 13.85 -5.54
CA ASP A 55 -0.87 14.25 -6.19
C ASP A 55 -0.92 13.74 -7.63
N SER A 56 0.19 13.88 -8.37
CA SER A 56 0.26 13.44 -9.76
C SER A 56 0.15 11.92 -9.89
N GLU A 57 0.78 11.17 -9.00
CA GLU A 57 0.75 9.70 -9.06
C GLU A 57 -0.58 9.12 -8.54
N MET A 58 -1.16 9.71 -7.48
CA MET A 58 -2.49 9.34 -7.00
C MET A 58 -3.56 9.64 -8.06
N GLU A 59 -3.51 10.81 -8.68
CA GLU A 59 -4.41 11.16 -9.79
C GLU A 59 -4.27 10.18 -10.96
N ARG A 60 -3.03 9.84 -11.34
CA ARG A 60 -2.76 8.85 -12.39
C ARG A 60 -3.35 7.48 -12.05
N TYR A 61 -3.15 7.00 -10.82
CA TYR A 61 -3.67 5.70 -10.38
C TYR A 61 -5.20 5.66 -10.39
N LEU A 62 -5.85 6.69 -9.82
CA LEU A 62 -7.31 6.80 -9.77
C LEU A 62 -7.91 6.95 -11.18
N ALA A 63 -7.28 7.74 -12.06
CA ALA A 63 -7.72 7.90 -13.44
C ALA A 63 -7.70 6.59 -14.23
N GLY A 64 -6.76 5.68 -13.93
CA GLY A 64 -6.74 4.33 -14.49
C GLY A 64 -7.97 3.48 -14.13
N HIS A 65 -8.68 3.86 -13.07
CA HIS A 65 -9.94 3.25 -12.62
C HIS A 65 -11.17 4.12 -12.93
N GLU A 66 -11.02 5.12 -13.80
CA GLU A 66 -12.05 6.11 -14.14
C GLU A 66 -12.56 6.94 -12.92
N ILE A 67 -11.74 7.02 -11.86
CA ILE A 67 -12.04 7.80 -10.65
C ILE A 67 -11.36 9.15 -10.76
N ARG A 68 -12.16 10.23 -10.65
CA ARG A 68 -11.63 11.58 -10.51
C ARG A 68 -11.10 11.79 -9.10
N MET A 69 -9.84 12.23 -8.98
CA MET A 69 -9.26 12.57 -7.69
C MET A 69 -10.01 13.73 -7.03
N ASP A 70 -10.36 13.53 -5.75
CA ASP A 70 -10.86 14.57 -4.85
C ASP A 70 -9.89 14.69 -3.67
N LYS A 71 -9.13 15.79 -3.63
CA LYS A 71 -8.12 16.02 -2.58
C LYS A 71 -8.71 16.05 -1.16
N SER A 72 -9.98 16.41 -1.01
CA SER A 72 -10.64 16.43 0.30
C SER A 72 -10.86 15.02 0.89
N ARG A 73 -10.74 13.98 0.05
CA ARG A 73 -10.87 12.57 0.41
C ARG A 73 -9.51 11.86 0.53
N ILE A 74 -8.40 12.60 0.42
CA ILE A 74 -7.06 12.05 0.61
C ILE A 74 -6.63 12.29 2.05
N ALA A 75 -6.30 11.21 2.77
CA ALA A 75 -5.68 11.27 4.07
C ALA A 75 -4.17 11.49 3.93
N GLU A 76 -3.63 12.39 4.74
CA GLU A 76 -2.20 12.71 4.81
C GLU A 76 -1.64 12.32 6.17
N PHE A 77 -0.61 11.49 6.22
CA PHE A 77 0.02 11.06 7.47
C PHE A 77 1.46 10.59 7.26
N GLU A 78 2.15 10.29 8.35
CA GLU A 78 3.48 9.69 8.34
C GLU A 78 3.42 8.27 8.93
N LEU A 79 4.24 7.38 8.38
CA LEU A 79 4.44 6.05 8.96
C LEU A 79 5.30 6.13 10.22
N ALA A 80 5.30 5.07 11.03
CA ALA A 80 6.19 4.94 12.19
C ALA A 80 7.69 5.03 11.83
N SER A 81 8.05 4.78 10.56
CA SER A 81 9.39 4.98 10.01
C SER A 81 9.72 6.43 9.65
N GLY A 82 8.77 7.36 9.76
CA GLY A 82 8.88 8.77 9.34
C GLY A 82 8.68 9.00 7.85
N LEU A 83 8.27 7.98 7.09
CA LEU A 83 7.98 8.12 5.66
C LEU A 83 6.62 8.79 5.46
N PRO A 84 6.51 9.79 4.57
CA PRO A 84 5.23 10.41 4.27
C PRO A 84 4.35 9.42 3.49
N CYS A 85 3.06 9.43 3.78
CA CYS A 85 2.05 8.59 3.16
C CYS A 85 0.82 9.40 2.77
N ARG A 86 0.20 9.03 1.65
CA ARG A 86 -1.11 9.51 1.20
C ARG A 86 -2.02 8.33 0.96
N ALA A 87 -3.24 8.40 1.46
CA ALA A 87 -4.18 7.29 1.32
C ALA A 87 -5.58 7.76 0.92
N CYS A 88 -6.30 6.88 0.23
CA CYS A 88 -7.71 7.06 -0.06
C CYS A 88 -8.42 5.71 -0.11
N GLU A 89 -9.73 5.76 0.05
CA GLU A 89 -10.61 4.60 -0.07
C GLU A 89 -11.78 4.91 -1.01
N PHE A 90 -12.21 3.88 -1.73
CA PHE A 90 -13.36 3.95 -2.62
C PHE A 90 -13.96 2.57 -2.83
N VAL A 91 -15.17 2.54 -3.38
CA VAL A 91 -15.85 1.32 -3.82
C VAL A 91 -15.99 1.39 -5.33
N LEU A 92 -15.61 0.31 -6.02
CA LEU A 92 -15.69 0.17 -7.47
C LEU A 92 -16.08 -1.28 -7.80
N GLU A 93 -17.08 -1.47 -8.66
CA GLU A 93 -17.60 -2.81 -9.02
C GLU A 93 -17.90 -3.69 -7.79
N ASP A 94 -18.58 -3.11 -6.80
CA ASP A 94 -18.91 -3.74 -5.50
C ASP A 94 -17.70 -4.17 -4.65
N ARG A 95 -16.47 -3.82 -5.05
CA ARG A 95 -15.26 -4.08 -4.29
C ARG A 95 -14.80 -2.86 -3.52
N PHE A 96 -14.40 -3.07 -2.27
CA PHE A 96 -13.72 -2.06 -1.48
C PHE A 96 -12.26 -1.96 -1.90
N TRP A 97 -11.75 -0.74 -2.01
CA TRP A 97 -10.35 -0.45 -2.30
C TRP A 97 -9.81 0.54 -1.27
N LEU A 98 -8.63 0.22 -0.74
CA LEU A 98 -7.79 1.10 0.07
C LEU A 98 -6.43 1.23 -0.61
N VAL A 99 -6.09 2.45 -0.99
CA VAL A 99 -4.85 2.79 -1.69
C VAL A 99 -3.98 3.59 -0.75
N ASN A 100 -2.73 3.16 -0.53
CA ASN A 100 -1.73 3.92 0.22
C ASN A 100 -0.49 4.09 -0.65
N MET A 101 -0.02 5.33 -0.75
CA MET A 101 1.17 5.69 -1.49
C MET A 101 2.20 6.23 -0.52
N ILE A 102 3.42 5.69 -0.57
CA ILE A 102 4.57 6.13 0.20
C ILE A 102 5.64 6.60 -0.77
N VAL A 103 6.05 7.87 -0.69
CA VAL A 103 7.04 8.46 -1.60
C VAL A 103 8.24 8.98 -0.82
N GLN A 104 9.44 8.70 -1.33
CA GLN A 104 10.68 9.29 -0.85
C GLN A 104 11.62 9.55 -2.04
N GLY A 105 11.58 10.78 -2.55
CA GLY A 105 12.32 11.20 -3.74
C GLY A 105 11.97 10.33 -4.95
N SER A 106 12.98 9.71 -5.56
CA SER A 106 12.81 8.82 -6.72
C SER A 106 12.26 7.41 -6.40
N ARG A 107 11.84 7.13 -5.16
CA ARG A 107 11.29 5.84 -4.75
C ARG A 107 9.85 5.97 -4.30
N MET A 108 9.00 5.05 -4.72
CA MET A 108 7.60 4.97 -4.32
C MET A 108 7.22 3.53 -3.99
N ILE A 109 6.44 3.35 -2.92
CA ILE A 109 5.73 2.10 -2.63
C ILE A 109 4.23 2.40 -2.75
N LEU A 110 3.53 1.56 -3.51
CA LEU A 110 2.08 1.56 -3.62
C LEU A 110 1.56 0.32 -2.91
N VAL A 111 0.78 0.52 -1.86
CA VAL A 111 0.09 -0.56 -1.13
C VAL A 111 -1.39 -0.49 -1.46
N LEU A 112 -1.91 -1.58 -2.00
CA LEU A 112 -3.31 -1.73 -2.34
C LEU A 112 -3.90 -2.78 -1.43
N TYR A 113 -5.06 -2.51 -0.86
CA TYR A 113 -5.93 -3.55 -0.34
C TYR A 113 -7.23 -3.50 -1.11
N ASN A 114 -7.65 -4.63 -1.65
CA ASN A 114 -8.96 -4.76 -2.26
C ASN A 114 -9.67 -6.02 -1.76
N SER A 115 -10.97 -5.89 -1.57
CA SER A 115 -11.82 -6.97 -1.06
C SER A 115 -13.22 -6.91 -1.62
N ASP A 116 -13.89 -8.06 -1.64
CA ASP A 116 -15.29 -8.18 -2.07
C ASP A 116 -16.26 -7.54 -1.06
N ASP A 117 -15.85 -7.37 0.20
CA ASP A 117 -16.62 -6.72 1.26
C ASP A 117 -15.80 -5.61 1.93
N ILE A 118 -16.47 -4.70 2.65
CA ILE A 118 -15.77 -3.74 3.51
C ILE A 118 -15.06 -4.51 4.64
N PRO A 119 -13.74 -4.32 4.85
CA PRO A 119 -13.02 -5.06 5.88
C PRO A 119 -13.52 -4.75 7.28
N ASP A 120 -13.55 -5.76 8.14
CA ASP A 120 -13.90 -5.58 9.54
C ASP A 120 -12.77 -4.88 10.32
N GLN A 121 -13.04 -4.54 11.58
CA GLN A 121 -12.10 -3.78 12.39
C GLN A 121 -10.77 -4.53 12.64
N GLU A 122 -10.82 -5.86 12.78
CA GLU A 122 -9.61 -6.67 12.98
C GLU A 122 -8.74 -6.63 11.73
N THR A 123 -9.34 -6.84 10.56
CA THR A 123 -8.68 -6.79 9.25
C THR A 123 -8.06 -5.42 9.01
N VAL A 124 -8.81 -4.33 9.28
CA VAL A 124 -8.29 -2.96 9.18
C VAL A 124 -7.09 -2.73 10.10
N GLN A 125 -7.10 -3.27 11.32
CA GLN A 125 -5.97 -3.17 12.24
C GLN A 125 -4.74 -3.93 11.75
N LYS A 126 -4.92 -5.14 11.20
CA LYS A 126 -3.82 -5.94 10.62
C LYS A 126 -3.20 -5.23 9.41
N ILE A 127 -4.04 -4.72 8.49
CA ILE A 127 -3.59 -3.94 7.32
C ILE A 127 -2.84 -2.68 7.75
N SER A 128 -3.40 -1.90 8.67
CA SER A 128 -2.77 -0.68 9.18
C SER A 128 -1.44 -0.98 9.86
N GLY A 129 -1.38 -2.06 10.66
CA GLY A 129 -0.16 -2.52 11.31
C GLY A 129 0.93 -2.89 10.30
N LEU A 130 0.56 -3.62 9.23
CA LEU A 130 1.46 -3.95 8.13
C LEU A 130 2.02 -2.68 7.48
N ILE A 131 1.16 -1.74 7.07
CA ILE A 131 1.58 -0.49 6.41
C ILE A 131 2.54 0.32 7.30
N GLN A 132 2.23 0.42 8.59
CA GLN A 132 3.06 1.15 9.57
C GLN A 132 4.46 0.56 9.75
N THR A 133 4.67 -0.70 9.38
CA THR A 133 5.99 -1.35 9.48
C THR A 133 6.89 -1.09 8.27
N ILE A 134 6.35 -0.51 7.19
CA ILE A 134 7.11 -0.29 5.95
C ILE A 134 8.31 0.62 6.20
N ARG A 135 9.47 0.14 5.76
CA ARG A 135 10.73 0.87 5.74
C ARG A 135 11.35 0.77 4.36
N LEU A 136 12.01 1.83 3.92
CA LEU A 136 12.86 1.81 2.74
C LEU A 136 14.29 1.55 3.18
N GLU A 137 15.04 0.78 2.39
CA GLU A 137 16.46 0.61 2.58
C GLU A 137 17.16 1.99 2.52
N SER A 138 18.14 2.20 3.39
CA SER A 138 18.97 3.41 3.35
C SER A 138 19.69 3.49 1.99
N LYS A 139 19.84 4.69 1.43
CA LYS A 139 20.77 4.88 0.32
C LYS A 139 22.18 4.68 0.89
N ASP A 140 22.94 3.73 0.35
CA ASP A 140 24.40 3.72 0.48
C ASP A 140 25.00 4.98 -0.17
#